data_AF-A0A1F3QVL8-F1
#
_entry.id   AF-A0A1F3QVL8-F1
#
_cell.length_a   1.000
_cell.length_b   1.000
_cell.length_c   1.000
_cell.angle_alpha   90.00
_cell.angle_beta   90.00
_cell.angle_gamma   90.00
#
_symmetry.space_group_name_H-M   'P 1'
#
loop_
_entity.id
_entity.type
_entity.pdbx_description
1 polymer ?
#
loop_
_entity_poly.entity_id
_entity_poly.type
_entity_poly.pdbx_seq_one_letter_code
_entity_poly.pdbx_strand_id
1 'polypeptide(L)'
;MKSIIKTKPFNFSINLIEIENYCSFEIIAVSNNNKTKSSITNLNFIISELIEPIIAFENYESTIQINKNIGNGIYNNSIKLFNDSEWLNYLFNVLEDDITAGEWAK
;
A
#
# COMPACT_ATOMS: atom_id res chain seq x y z
N MET A 1 3.16 -9.64 -9.72
CA MET A 1 3.05 -10.34 -8.43
C MET A 1 1.85 -9.81 -7.64
N LYS A 2 1.19 -10.67 -6.87
CA LYS A 2 0.05 -10.29 -6.03
C LYS A 2 0.07 -11.09 -4.73
N SER A 3 -0.05 -10.40 -3.61
CA SER A 3 -0.18 -10.98 -2.27
C SER A 3 -1.43 -10.44 -1.59
N ILE A 4 -2.15 -11.31 -0.89
CA ILE A 4 -3.31 -10.94 -0.08
C ILE A 4 -2.98 -11.21 1.38
N ILE A 5 -3.08 -10.19 2.21
CA ILE A 5 -2.82 -10.26 3.65
C ILE A 5 -4.15 -10.09 4.36
N LYS A 6 -4.57 -11.13 5.07
CA LYS A 6 -5.84 -11.15 5.79
C LYS A 6 -5.59 -10.74 7.23
N THR A 7 -6.16 -9.61 7.63
CA THR A 7 -6.07 -9.13 9.02
C THR A 7 -7.46 -8.70 9.49
N LYS A 8 -7.57 -8.21 10.73
CA LYS A 8 -8.75 -7.51 11.22
C LYS A 8 -8.30 -6.17 11.77
N PRO A 9 -8.99 -5.06 11.44
CA PRO A 9 -10.28 -5.01 10.73
C PRO A 9 -10.17 -4.99 9.19
N PHE A 10 -8.98 -4.95 8.61
CA PHE A 10 -8.78 -4.80 7.15
C PHE A 10 -8.16 -6.03 6.48
N ASN A 11 -8.42 -6.22 5.20
CA ASN A 11 -7.58 -7.04 4.33
C ASN A 11 -6.78 -6.14 3.39
N PHE A 12 -5.61 -6.60 2.98
CA PHE A 12 -4.74 -5.86 2.08
C PHE A 12 -4.40 -6.68 0.85
N SER A 13 -4.38 -6.02 -0.31
CA SER A 13 -3.86 -6.56 -1.56
C SER A 13 -2.64 -5.76 -1.95
N ILE A 14 -1.47 -6.41 -1.98
CA ILE A 14 -0.21 -5.82 -2.46
C ILE A 14 -0.02 -6.30 -3.89
N ASN A 15 0.00 -5.36 -4.83
CA ASN A 15 0.08 -5.63 -6.26
C ASN A 15 1.37 -5.02 -6.82
N LEU A 16 2.10 -5.80 -7.60
CA LEU A 16 3.20 -5.33 -8.45
C LEU A 16 2.95 -5.83 -9.87
N ILE A 17 2.71 -4.94 -10.81
CA ILE A 17 2.43 -5.27 -12.20
C ILE A 17 3.64 -4.87 -13.03
N GLU A 18 4.28 -5.84 -13.67
CA GLU A 18 5.38 -5.54 -14.59
C GLU A 18 4.81 -5.08 -15.94
N ILE A 19 5.31 -3.94 -16.41
CA ILE A 19 5.04 -3.34 -17.71
C ILE A 19 6.39 -3.27 -18.45
N GLU A 20 6.42 -3.08 -19.77
CA GLU A 20 7.66 -3.22 -20.58
C GLU A 20 8.89 -2.54 -19.95
N ASN A 21 8.75 -1.29 -19.51
CA ASN A 21 9.88 -0.49 -19.01
C ASN A 21 9.84 -0.16 -17.52
N TYR A 22 8.77 -0.53 -16.81
CA TYR A 22 8.57 -0.18 -15.40
C TYR A 22 7.67 -1.20 -14.70
N CYS A 23 7.57 -1.08 -13.38
CA CYS A 23 6.57 -1.76 -12.58
C CYS A 23 5.56 -0.76 -12.06
N SER A 24 4.28 -1.11 -12.06
CA SER A 24 3.24 -0.39 -11.31
C SER A 24 3.04 -1.10 -9.97
N PHE A 25 3.18 -0.36 -8.87
CA PHE A 25 2.94 -0.85 -7.52
C PHE A 25 1.71 -0.20 -6.91
N GLU A 26 0.90 -1.01 -6.24
CA GLU A 26 -0.32 -0.57 -5.56
C GLU A 26 -0.57 -1.41 -4.31
N ILE A 27 -1.05 -0.77 -3.26
CA ILE A 27 -1.64 -1.44 -2.10
C ILE A 27 -3.11 -1.02 -1.97
N ILE A 28 -4.00 -2.00 -1.92
CA ILE A 28 -5.44 -1.78 -1.72
C ILE A 28 -5.81 -2.28 -0.33
N ALA A 29 -6.38 -1.42 0.48
CA ALA A 29 -7.04 -1.78 1.72
C ALA A 29 -8.53 -2.05 1.48
N VAL A 30 -9.05 -3.11 2.08
CA VAL A 30 -10.47 -3.47 2.05
C VAL A 30 -10.94 -3.66 3.48
N SER A 31 -11.91 -2.85 3.91
CA SER A 31 -12.52 -2.99 5.23
C SER A 31 -13.36 -4.27 5.28
N ASN A 32 -13.16 -5.10 6.31
CA ASN A 32 -13.97 -6.30 6.49
C ASN A 32 -15.40 -5.99 6.94
N ASN A 33 -15.63 -4.83 7.55
CA ASN A 33 -16.89 -4.48 8.19
C ASN A 33 -17.95 -4.04 7.15
N ASN A 34 -17.56 -3.23 6.18
CA ASN A 34 -18.46 -2.63 5.19
C ASN A 34 -18.03 -2.90 3.74
N LYS A 35 -16.95 -3.67 3.52
CA LYS A 35 -16.39 -4.02 2.20
C LYS A 35 -15.97 -2.81 1.34
N THR A 36 -15.87 -1.62 1.92
CA THR A 36 -15.34 -0.44 1.22
C THR A 36 -13.86 -0.65 0.94
N LYS A 37 -13.38 -0.07 -0.16
CA LYS A 37 -11.98 -0.17 -0.58
C LYS A 37 -11.36 1.21 -0.67
N SER A 38 -10.09 1.29 -0.29
CA SER A 38 -9.26 2.45 -0.57
C SER A 38 -7.96 1.95 -1.17
N SER A 39 -7.59 2.50 -2.32
CA SER A 39 -6.21 2.43 -2.77
C SER A 39 -5.43 3.35 -1.84
N ILE A 40 -4.44 2.80 -1.14
CA ILE A 40 -3.62 3.58 -0.22
C ILE A 40 -2.74 4.50 -1.08
N THR A 41 -3.26 5.65 -1.48
CA THR A 41 -2.62 6.72 -2.29
C THR A 41 -1.55 7.43 -1.48
N ASN A 42 -1.68 7.46 -0.15
CA ASN A 42 -0.60 7.79 0.79
C ASN A 42 0.47 6.70 0.89
N LEU A 43 0.70 6.03 -0.24
CA LEU A 43 1.87 5.23 -0.49
C LEU A 43 3.15 6.06 -0.26
N ASN A 44 3.10 7.40 -0.32
CA ASN A 44 4.14 8.30 0.19
C ASN A 44 4.51 8.11 1.66
N PHE A 45 3.56 7.81 2.55
CA PHE A 45 3.86 7.58 3.96
C PHE A 45 4.54 6.22 4.14
N ILE A 46 4.00 5.18 3.50
CA ILE A 46 4.56 3.82 3.47
C ILE A 46 5.93 3.79 2.77
N ILE A 47 6.12 4.61 1.73
CA ILE A 47 7.38 4.82 0.99
C ILE A 47 8.35 5.71 1.74
N SER A 48 7.90 6.71 2.49
CA SER A 48 8.82 7.53 3.31
C SER A 48 9.51 6.67 4.37
N GLU A 49 8.80 5.69 4.95
CA GLU A 49 9.41 4.75 5.90
C GLU A 49 10.09 3.54 5.24
N LEU A 50 9.67 3.11 4.04
CA LEU A 50 10.31 1.99 3.32
C LEU A 50 11.49 2.40 2.42
N ILE A 51 11.53 3.66 1.98
CA ILE A 51 12.31 4.14 0.82
C ILE A 51 12.74 5.61 0.98
N GLU A 52 13.04 6.07 2.20
CA GLU A 52 13.73 7.37 2.33
C GLU A 52 15.05 7.47 1.54
N PRO A 53 15.80 6.39 1.17
CA PRO A 53 17.03 6.57 0.41
C PRO A 53 16.91 6.64 -1.12
N ILE A 54 15.77 6.30 -1.76
CA ILE A 54 15.85 5.85 -3.17
C ILE A 54 15.22 6.79 -4.21
N ILE A 55 14.08 7.46 -4.00
CA ILE A 55 13.41 8.19 -5.11
C ILE A 55 12.60 9.40 -4.63
N ALA A 56 12.79 10.56 -5.27
CA ALA A 56 11.91 11.71 -5.17
C ALA A 56 10.64 11.48 -6.01
N PHE A 57 9.46 11.48 -5.39
CA PHE A 57 8.19 11.23 -6.08
C PHE A 57 7.39 12.53 -6.30
N GLU A 58 7.08 12.84 -7.56
CA GLU A 58 5.97 13.74 -7.92
C GLU A 58 4.67 12.91 -7.88
N ASN A 59 3.78 13.17 -6.92
CA ASN A 59 2.57 12.38 -6.68
C ASN A 59 1.31 13.06 -7.20
N TYR A 60 0.50 12.33 -7.99
CA TYR A 60 -0.93 12.61 -8.19
C TYR A 60 -1.80 11.36 -8.47
N GLU A 61 -1.28 10.12 -8.43
CA GLU A 61 -2.06 8.90 -8.75
C GLU A 61 -1.88 7.77 -7.72
N SER A 62 -2.88 6.91 -7.57
CA SER A 62 -2.93 5.79 -6.61
C SER A 62 -1.99 4.62 -6.93
N THR A 63 -1.23 4.73 -8.01
CA THR A 63 -0.30 3.73 -8.53
C THR A 63 1.06 4.38 -8.73
N ILE A 64 2.12 3.70 -8.32
CA ILE A 64 3.48 4.22 -8.45
C ILE A 64 4.23 3.46 -9.52
N GLN A 65 4.87 4.20 -10.43
CA GLN A 65 5.76 3.67 -11.45
C GLN A 65 7.18 3.59 -10.91
N ILE A 66 7.76 2.38 -10.91
CA ILE A 66 9.07 2.10 -10.30
C ILE A 66 9.93 1.32 -11.30
N ASN A 67 11.26 1.50 -11.25
CA ASN A 67 12.19 0.65 -11.98
C ASN A 67 12.02 -0.84 -11.59
N LYS A 68 12.07 -1.74 -12.58
CA LYS A 68 11.92 -3.19 -12.38
C LYS A 68 12.83 -3.78 -11.28
N ASN A 69 14.08 -3.32 -11.22
CA ASN A 69 15.06 -3.81 -10.24
C ASN A 69 14.67 -3.44 -8.80
N ILE A 70 13.96 -2.31 -8.63
CA ILE A 70 13.54 -1.79 -7.32
C ILE A 70 12.17 -2.37 -6.93
N GLY A 71 11.29 -2.60 -7.90
CA GLY A 71 9.91 -3.06 -7.67
C GLY A 71 9.82 -4.34 -6.85
N ASN A 72 10.70 -5.32 -7.12
CA ASN A 72 10.74 -6.57 -6.35
C ASN A 72 11.16 -6.36 -4.88
N GLY A 73 12.10 -5.43 -4.63
CA GLY A 73 12.53 -5.07 -3.28
C GLY A 73 11.40 -4.43 -2.48
N ILE A 74 10.68 -3.49 -3.08
CA ILE A 74 9.53 -2.81 -2.48
C ILE A 74 8.41 -3.81 -2.18
N TYR A 75 8.10 -4.69 -3.13
CA TYR A 75 7.07 -5.71 -2.94
C TYR A 75 7.40 -6.63 -1.75
N ASN A 76 8.64 -7.13 -1.68
CA ASN A 76 9.06 -8.01 -0.60
C ASN A 76 9.12 -7.30 0.76
N ASN A 77 9.57 -6.05 0.81
CA ASN A 77 9.60 -5.27 2.05
C ASN A 77 8.19 -4.93 2.53
N SER A 78 7.27 -4.62 1.60
CA SER A 78 5.86 -4.40 1.93
C SER A 78 5.26 -5.65 2.57
N ILE A 79 5.52 -6.84 2.02
CA ILE A 79 5.05 -8.09 2.65
C ILE A 79 5.61 -8.24 4.07
N LYS A 80 6.87 -7.89 4.32
CA LYS A 80 7.47 -7.97 5.66
C LYS A 80 6.80 -7.00 6.65
N LEU A 81 6.60 -5.74 6.27
CA LEU A 81 5.94 -4.75 7.13
C LEU A 81 4.50 -5.14 7.48
N PHE A 82 3.76 -5.67 6.51
CA PHE A 82 2.40 -6.15 6.77
C PHE A 82 2.36 -7.48 7.56
N ASN A 83 3.50 -8.03 7.97
CA ASN A 83 3.59 -9.08 8.98
C ASN A 83 4.05 -8.54 10.35
N ASP A 84 4.39 -7.25 10.45
CA ASP A 84 4.73 -6.57 11.69
C ASP A 84 3.45 -6.05 12.36
N SER A 85 3.18 -6.52 13.57
CA SER A 85 1.97 -6.17 14.31
C SER A 85 1.93 -4.72 14.78
N GLU A 86 3.08 -4.12 15.11
CA GLU A 86 3.14 -2.73 15.59
C GLU A 86 2.84 -1.79 14.43
N TRP A 87 3.48 -2.04 13.29
CA TRP A 87 3.24 -1.29 12.06
C TRP A 87 1.80 -1.43 11.57
N LEU A 88 1.23 -2.64 11.60
CA LEU A 88 -0.18 -2.86 11.23
C LEU A 88 -1.15 -2.10 12.14
N ASN A 89 -0.91 -2.08 13.44
CA ASN A 89 -1.76 -1.34 14.37
C ASN A 89 -1.73 0.16 14.11
N TYR A 90 -0.54 0.71 13.83
CA TYR A 90 -0.40 2.10 13.40
C TYR A 90 -1.22 2.36 12.12
N LEU A 91 -1.05 1.51 11.10
CA LEU A 91 -1.78 1.64 9.84
C LEU A 91 -3.30 1.55 10.03
N PHE A 92 -3.80 0.68 10.93
CA PHE A 92 -5.23 0.57 11.19
C PHE A 92 -5.83 1.87 11.71
N ASN A 93 -5.15 2.57 12.62
CA ASN A 93 -5.64 3.84 13.14
C ASN A 93 -5.77 4.88 12.02
N VAL A 94 -4.75 4.98 11.15
CA VAL A 94 -4.78 5.90 10.00
C VAL A 94 -5.94 5.58 9.04
N LEU A 95 -6.14 4.30 8.74
CA LEU A 95 -7.21 3.87 7.82
C LEU A 95 -8.62 4.03 8.41
N GLU A 96 -8.77 3.88 9.74
CA GLU A 96 -10.03 4.18 10.42
C GLU A 96 -10.35 5.67 10.37
N ASP A 97 -9.36 6.55 10.59
CA ASP A 97 -9.51 7.99 10.46
C ASP A 97 -9.98 8.36 9.03
N ASP A 98 -9.34 7.82 7.99
CA ASP A 98 -9.73 8.04 6.58
C ASP A 98 -11.16 7.55 6.27
N ILE A 99 -11.59 6.43 6.86
CA ILE A 99 -12.97 5.94 6.71
C ILE A 99 -13.97 6.90 7.34
N THR A 100 -13.66 7.41 8.54
CA THR A 100 -14.55 8.35 9.24
C THR A 100 -14.65 9.69 8.50
N ALA A 101 -13.56 10.11 7.82
CA ALA A 101 -13.53 11.28 6.95
C ALA A 101 -14.29 11.07 5.61
N GLY A 102 -14.63 9.82 5.26
CA GLY A 102 -15.41 9.50 4.06
C GLY A 102 -14.58 9.42 2.76
N GLU A 103 -13.27 9.24 2.86
CA GLU A 103 -12.34 9.25 1.71
C GLU A 103 -12.33 7.94 0.92
N TRP A 104 -13.03 6.91 1.40
CA TRP A 104 -13.04 5.58 0.79
C TRP A 104 -14.13 5.41 -0.27
N ALA A 105 -13.78 4.71 -1.35
CA ALA A 105 -14.75 4.32 -2.36
C ALA A 105 -15.67 3.18 -1.84
N LYS A 106 -16.98 3.35 -2.04
CA LYS A 106 -17.99 2.32 -1.76
C LYS A 106 -18.05 1.25 -2.83
#